data_AF-A0AAV1YWM9-F1
#
_entry.id   AF-A0AAV1YWM9-F1
#
_cell.length_a   1.000
_cell.length_b   1.000
_cell.length_c   1.000
_cell.angle_alpha   90.00
_cell.angle_beta   90.00
_cell.angle_gamma   90.00
#
_symmetry.space_group_name_H-M   'P 1'
#
loop_
_entity.id
_entity.type
_entity.pdbx_description
1 polymer ?
#
loop_
_entity_poly.entity_id
_entity_poly.type
_entity_poly.pdbx_seq_one_letter_code
_entity_poly.pdbx_strand_id
1 'polypeptide(L)'
;MIFFANFIQALGEQLKVKQQVIATATVYFKRFFVRNSLKCIDPLLMAPTCIFLASKVEEFGVISNSRLITTCQTVVKNKFSYAYAQEFPYRMNHVLECEFYLLEMMDCCLVLYHPYRPLVYYIQDIGQEETLLPMAWKVINDSLRTDVCLLYPPHQIALACLHMACVILGRDCKQWFAELNVDMEKILEITRQILSLYEAWKQFDEKKEVPALLAKVPKPKTQPTRQL
;
A
#
# COMPACT_ATOMS: atom_id res chain seq x y z
N MET A 1 9.95 0.88 1.60
CA MET A 1 8.48 0.68 1.51
C MET A 1 7.96 0.67 0.07
N ILE A 2 8.46 1.54 -0.83
CA ILE A 2 8.05 1.61 -2.25
C ILE A 2 7.99 0.22 -2.92
N PHE A 3 9.07 -0.57 -2.79
CA PHE A 3 9.14 -1.93 -3.35
C PHE A 3 7.99 -2.85 -2.87
N PHE A 4 7.73 -2.92 -1.57
CA PHE A 4 6.68 -3.79 -1.04
C PHE A 4 5.27 -3.29 -1.38
N ALA A 5 5.06 -1.97 -1.46
CA ALA A 5 3.81 -1.42 -1.98
C ALA A 5 3.58 -1.81 -3.44
N ASN A 6 4.62 -1.76 -4.28
CA ASN A 6 4.57 -2.24 -5.67
C ASN A 6 4.30 -3.75 -5.74
N PHE A 7 4.89 -4.53 -4.84
CA PHE A 7 4.65 -5.97 -4.74
C PHE A 7 3.19 -6.29 -4.37
N ILE A 8 2.64 -5.64 -3.34
CA ILE A 8 1.24 -5.79 -2.92
C ILE A 8 0.29 -5.35 -4.04
N GLN A 9 0.57 -4.23 -4.71
CA GLN A 9 -0.21 -3.76 -5.87
C GLN A 9 -0.22 -4.79 -7.00
N ALA A 10 0.95 -5.33 -7.36
CA ALA A 10 1.08 -6.32 -8.42
C ALA A 10 0.36 -7.64 -8.09
N LEU A 11 0.39 -8.08 -6.83
CA LEU A 11 -0.38 -9.23 -6.36
C LEU A 11 -1.88 -8.97 -6.47
N GLY A 12 -2.34 -7.80 -6.03
CA GLY A 12 -3.75 -7.42 -6.08
C GLY A 12 -4.31 -7.35 -7.50
N GLU A 13 -3.55 -6.77 -8.43
CA GLU A 13 -3.90 -6.72 -9.86
C GLU A 13 -4.00 -8.13 -10.46
N GLN A 14 -3.05 -9.01 -10.15
CA GLN A 14 -3.05 -10.38 -10.67
C GLN A 14 -4.22 -11.20 -10.08
N LEU A 15 -4.57 -10.94 -8.81
CA LEU A 15 -5.75 -11.51 -8.16
C LEU A 15 -7.06 -10.87 -8.63
N LYS A 16 -7.01 -9.76 -9.36
CA LYS A 16 -8.16 -8.96 -9.82
C LYS A 16 -9.04 -8.49 -8.66
N VAL A 17 -8.45 -8.10 -7.54
CA VAL A 17 -9.18 -7.51 -6.40
C VAL A 17 -9.41 -6.01 -6.61
N LYS A 18 -10.43 -5.46 -5.94
CA LYS A 18 -10.69 -4.00 -5.95
C LYS A 18 -9.52 -3.23 -5.35
N GLN A 19 -9.28 -2.01 -5.82
CA GLN A 19 -8.20 -1.14 -5.31
C GLN A 19 -8.29 -0.89 -3.79
N GLN A 20 -9.51 -0.81 -3.24
CA GLN A 20 -9.72 -0.67 -1.80
C GLN A 20 -9.12 -1.84 -1.01
N VAL A 21 -9.21 -3.08 -1.51
CA VAL A 21 -8.59 -4.26 -0.89
C VAL A 21 -7.07 -4.13 -0.88
N ILE A 22 -6.49 -3.65 -1.98
CA ILE A 22 -5.04 -3.44 -2.12
C ILE A 22 -4.56 -2.35 -1.15
N ALA A 23 -5.33 -1.27 -1.03
CA ALA A 23 -5.04 -0.18 -0.08
C ALA A 23 -5.10 -0.69 1.37
N THR A 24 -6.14 -1.45 1.74
CA THR A 24 -6.27 -2.09 3.06
C THR A 24 -5.08 -2.99 3.36
N ALA A 25 -4.71 -3.86 2.42
CA ALA A 25 -3.54 -4.74 2.56
C ALA A 25 -2.23 -3.95 2.74
N THR A 26 -2.05 -2.86 1.99
CA THR A 26 -0.86 -2.00 2.09
C THR A 26 -0.76 -1.32 3.45
N VAL A 27 -1.89 -0.87 4.01
CA VAL A 27 -1.94 -0.25 5.34
C VAL A 27 -1.70 -1.29 6.44
N TYR A 28 -2.25 -2.51 6.33
CA TYR A 28 -1.93 -3.61 7.26
C TYR A 28 -0.43 -3.92 7.29
N PHE A 29 0.18 -4.04 6.11
CA PHE A 29 1.61 -4.28 5.98
C PHE A 29 2.42 -3.16 6.65
N LYS A 30 2.05 -1.89 6.41
CA LYS A 30 2.67 -0.73 7.05
C LYS A 30 2.50 -0.75 8.57
N ARG A 31 1.28 -0.93 9.09
CA ARG A 31 1.00 -0.98 10.53
C ARG A 31 1.82 -2.05 11.23
N PHE A 32 1.94 -3.23 10.61
CA PHE A 32 2.75 -4.32 11.17
C PHE A 32 4.22 -3.91 11.32
N PHE A 33 4.85 -3.39 10.26
CA PHE A 33 6.29 -3.06 10.27
C PHE A 33 6.65 -1.72 10.92
N VAL A 34 5.65 -0.91 11.31
CA VAL A 34 5.87 0.24 12.20
C VAL A 34 6.13 -0.23 13.63
N ARG A 35 5.44 -1.29 14.07
CA ARG A 35 5.58 -1.86 15.42
C ARG A 35 6.64 -2.97 15.49
N ASN A 36 6.86 -3.67 14.39
CA ASN A 36 7.73 -4.84 14.32
C ASN A 36 8.91 -4.64 13.38
N SER A 37 10.05 -5.22 13.73
CA SER A 37 11.22 -5.23 12.86
C SER A 37 11.01 -6.16 11.65
N LEU A 38 11.64 -5.83 10.51
CA LEU A 38 11.66 -6.66 9.30
C LEU A 38 12.23 -8.08 9.53
N LYS A 39 12.90 -8.32 10.67
CA LYS A 39 13.42 -9.62 11.08
C LYS A 39 12.37 -10.55 11.69
N CYS A 40 11.22 -10.02 12.13
CA CYS A 40 10.23 -10.79 12.86
C CYS A 40 9.52 -11.79 11.93
N ILE A 41 9.06 -11.29 10.77
CA ILE A 41 8.40 -12.08 9.74
C ILE A 41 8.94 -11.63 8.38
N ASP A 42 9.20 -12.57 7.49
CA ASP A 42 9.61 -12.26 6.12
C ASP A 42 8.54 -11.40 5.41
N PRO A 43 8.88 -10.18 4.96
CA PRO A 43 7.99 -9.34 4.16
C PRO A 43 7.37 -10.04 2.94
N LEU A 44 8.08 -11.01 2.34
CA LEU A 44 7.58 -11.80 1.21
C LEU A 44 6.39 -12.69 1.60
N LEU A 45 6.32 -13.15 2.86
CA LEU A 45 5.17 -13.87 3.42
C LEU A 45 4.09 -12.90 3.92
N MET A 46 4.50 -11.78 4.53
CA MET A 46 3.56 -10.81 5.10
C MET A 46 2.68 -10.16 4.03
N ALA A 47 3.26 -9.75 2.89
CA ALA A 47 2.52 -9.09 1.81
C ALA A 47 1.29 -9.88 1.29
N PRO A 48 1.40 -11.16 0.88
CA PRO A 48 0.22 -11.93 0.47
C PRO A 48 -0.73 -12.23 1.63
N THR A 49 -0.24 -12.35 2.86
CA THR A 49 -1.09 -12.51 4.06
C THR A 49 -1.96 -11.27 4.29
N CYS A 50 -1.40 -10.06 4.13
CA CYS A 50 -2.18 -8.83 4.22
C CYS A 50 -3.29 -8.76 3.17
N ILE A 51 -3.03 -9.19 1.92
CA ILE A 51 -4.05 -9.23 0.85
C ILE A 51 -5.13 -10.26 1.18
N PHE A 52 -4.72 -11.44 1.66
CA PHE A 52 -5.65 -12.51 2.04
C PHE A 52 -6.61 -12.04 3.13
N LEU A 53 -6.09 -11.44 4.20
CA LEU A 53 -6.90 -10.89 5.29
C LEU A 53 -7.79 -9.73 4.80
N ALA A 54 -7.22 -8.76 4.07
CA ALA A 54 -7.98 -7.62 3.55
C ALA A 54 -9.13 -8.04 2.63
N SER A 55 -8.94 -9.09 1.82
CA SER A 55 -9.99 -9.60 0.93
C SER A 55 -11.22 -10.14 1.69
N LYS A 56 -11.00 -10.69 2.88
CA LYS A 56 -12.05 -11.16 3.78
C LYS A 56 -12.77 -10.00 4.46
N VAL A 57 -12.03 -8.98 4.90
CA VAL A 57 -12.57 -7.81 5.60
C VAL A 57 -13.41 -6.91 4.69
N GLU A 58 -12.97 -6.69 3.44
CA GLU A 58 -13.63 -5.79 2.49
C GLU A 58 -14.76 -6.47 1.68
N GLU A 59 -15.19 -7.67 2.10
CA GLU A 59 -16.28 -8.45 1.50
C GLU A 59 -16.15 -8.66 -0.03
N PHE A 60 -14.94 -8.65 -0.57
CA PHE A 60 -14.70 -8.89 -2.00
C PHE A 60 -14.89 -10.37 -2.38
N GLY A 61 -14.85 -11.27 -1.38
CA GLY A 61 -14.97 -12.71 -1.52
C GLY A 61 -13.70 -13.43 -1.07
N VAL A 62 -13.84 -14.70 -0.68
CA VAL A 62 -12.71 -15.50 -0.18
C VAL A 62 -11.81 -15.91 -1.36
N ILE A 63 -10.57 -15.43 -1.35
CA ILE A 63 -9.55 -15.89 -2.29
C ILE A 63 -9.24 -17.36 -1.97
N SER A 64 -9.34 -18.25 -2.96
CA SER A 64 -9.00 -19.65 -2.72
C SER A 64 -7.51 -19.83 -2.42
N ASN A 65 -7.20 -20.76 -1.52
CA ASN A 65 -5.85 -21.04 -1.06
C ASN A 65 -4.88 -21.33 -2.22
N SER A 66 -5.31 -22.14 -3.19
CA SER A 66 -4.51 -22.47 -4.38
C SER A 66 -4.26 -21.24 -5.25
N ARG A 67 -5.31 -20.41 -5.47
CA ARG A 67 -5.19 -19.21 -6.29
C ARG A 67 -4.22 -18.20 -5.68
N LEU A 68 -4.23 -18.01 -4.36
CA LEU A 68 -3.30 -17.11 -3.69
C LEU A 68 -1.84 -17.53 -3.92
N ILE A 69 -1.50 -18.80 -3.64
CA ILE A 69 -0.14 -19.31 -3.75
C ILE A 69 0.36 -19.30 -5.20
N THR A 70 -0.45 -19.78 -6.15
CA THR A 70 -0.10 -19.76 -7.59
C THR A 70 0.13 -18.33 -8.08
N THR A 71 -0.68 -17.37 -7.60
CA THR A 71 -0.49 -15.96 -7.95
C THR A 71 0.81 -15.40 -7.39
N CYS A 72 1.17 -15.73 -6.14
CA CYS A 72 2.44 -15.32 -5.54
C CYS A 72 3.63 -15.85 -6.33
N GLN A 73 3.63 -17.14 -6.65
CA GLN A 73 4.66 -17.76 -7.48
C GLN A 73 4.80 -17.08 -8.85
N THR A 74 3.67 -16.82 -9.52
CA THR A 74 3.63 -16.18 -10.84
C THR A 74 4.16 -14.75 -10.79
N VAL A 75 3.73 -13.95 -9.82
CA VAL A 75 4.14 -12.54 -9.69
C VAL A 75 5.61 -12.44 -9.33
N VAL A 76 6.10 -13.25 -8.39
CA VAL A 76 7.52 -13.30 -8.02
C VAL A 76 8.37 -13.66 -9.24
N LYS A 77 8.01 -14.72 -9.97
CA LYS A 77 8.76 -15.19 -11.14
C LYS A 77 8.75 -14.19 -12.31
N ASN A 78 7.60 -13.60 -12.62
CA ASN A 78 7.43 -12.83 -13.85
C ASN A 78 7.74 -11.33 -13.66
N LYS A 79 7.40 -10.76 -12.51
CA LYS A 79 7.53 -9.30 -12.26
C LYS A 79 8.70 -8.96 -11.33
N PHE A 80 9.10 -9.86 -10.42
CA PHE A 80 10.07 -9.56 -9.35
C PHE A 80 11.29 -10.52 -9.34
N SER A 81 11.58 -11.19 -10.46
CA SER A 81 12.72 -12.12 -10.57
C SER A 81 14.08 -11.44 -10.38
N TYR A 82 14.17 -10.13 -10.63
CA TYR A 82 15.37 -9.36 -10.36
C TYR A 82 15.65 -9.23 -8.85
N ALA A 83 14.61 -9.21 -8.02
CA ALA A 83 14.70 -9.06 -6.57
C ALA A 83 14.78 -10.41 -5.84
N TYR A 84 14.06 -11.42 -6.34
CA TYR A 84 14.02 -12.75 -5.77
C TYR A 84 14.45 -13.78 -6.81
N ALA A 85 15.65 -14.35 -6.62
CA ALA A 85 16.20 -15.39 -7.49
C ALA A 85 15.54 -16.76 -7.29
N GLN A 86 14.98 -17.00 -6.11
CA GLN A 86 14.31 -18.25 -5.76
C GLN A 86 12.80 -18.13 -5.97
N GLU A 87 12.15 -19.26 -6.24
CA GLU A 87 10.69 -19.33 -6.29
C GLU A 87 10.08 -19.00 -4.93
N PHE A 88 8.82 -18.58 -4.93
CA PHE A 88 8.08 -18.26 -3.71
C PHE A 88 8.05 -19.49 -2.77
N PRO A 89 8.72 -19.43 -1.60
CA PRO A 89 9.01 -20.63 -0.81
C PRO A 89 7.86 -21.02 0.12
N TYR A 90 6.87 -20.15 0.30
CA TYR A 90 5.81 -20.32 1.29
C TYR A 90 4.61 -21.08 0.74
N ARG A 91 4.12 -22.01 1.56
CA ARG A 91 2.82 -22.71 1.37
C ARG A 91 1.71 -22.02 2.15
N MET A 92 0.45 -22.36 1.84
CA MET A 92 -0.73 -21.79 2.49
C MET A 92 -0.72 -21.88 4.01
N ASN A 93 -0.21 -22.97 4.59
CA ASN A 93 -0.16 -23.12 6.05
C ASN A 93 0.61 -21.98 6.72
N HIS A 94 1.69 -21.49 6.11
CA HIS A 94 2.45 -20.34 6.62
C HIS A 94 1.66 -19.04 6.51
N VAL A 95 0.83 -18.88 5.48
CA VAL A 95 -0.05 -17.71 5.32
C VAL A 95 -1.10 -17.71 6.43
N LEU A 96 -1.72 -18.86 6.71
CA LEU A 96 -2.70 -19.00 7.78
C LEU A 96 -2.08 -18.73 9.16
N GLU A 97 -0.87 -19.23 9.41
CA GLU A 97 -0.15 -18.95 10.65
C GLU A 97 0.20 -17.45 10.76
N CYS A 98 0.75 -16.87 9.70
CA CYS A 98 1.07 -15.44 9.62
C CYS A 98 -0.17 -14.56 9.80
N GLU A 99 -1.35 -15.01 9.37
CA GLU A 99 -2.60 -14.30 9.53
C GLU A 99 -2.97 -14.13 11.02
N PHE A 100 -2.80 -15.17 11.85
CA PHE A 100 -3.03 -15.06 13.28
C PHE A 100 -2.11 -14.01 13.92
N TYR A 101 -0.81 -14.03 13.59
CA TYR A 101 0.13 -13.02 14.09
C TYR A 101 -0.22 -11.61 13.61
N LEU A 102 -0.67 -11.46 12.36
CA LEU A 102 -1.07 -10.16 11.82
C LEU A 102 -2.31 -9.62 12.55
N LEU A 103 -3.30 -10.46 12.84
CA LEU A 103 -4.49 -10.08 13.59
C LEU A 103 -4.16 -9.61 15.00
N GLU A 104 -3.33 -10.37 15.71
CA GLU A 104 -2.88 -10.05 17.06
C GLU A 104 -2.12 -8.71 17.10
N MET A 105 -1.15 -8.52 16.21
CA MET A 105 -0.31 -7.30 16.19
C MET A 105 -1.07 -6.02 15.80
N MET A 106 -2.21 -6.18 15.12
CA MET A 106 -3.09 -5.06 14.76
C MET A 106 -4.20 -4.82 15.81
N ASP A 107 -4.18 -5.53 16.94
CA ASP A 107 -5.22 -5.43 17.98
C ASP A 107 -6.63 -5.65 17.42
N CYS A 108 -6.77 -6.52 16.41
CA CYS A 108 -8.01 -6.75 15.64
C CYS A 108 -8.63 -5.47 15.02
N CYS A 109 -7.85 -4.40 14.83
CA CYS A 109 -8.29 -3.14 14.22
C CYS A 109 -8.33 -3.25 12.68
N LEU A 110 -9.33 -3.99 12.18
CA LEU A 110 -9.46 -4.37 10.77
C LEU A 110 -10.10 -3.30 9.89
N VAL A 111 -11.03 -2.51 10.42
CA VAL A 111 -11.75 -1.52 9.62
C VAL A 111 -10.84 -0.32 9.33
N LEU A 112 -10.61 -0.05 8.04
CA LEU A 112 -9.80 1.07 7.57
C LEU A 112 -10.64 2.04 6.75
N TYR A 113 -10.35 3.33 6.94
CA TYR A 113 -10.92 4.39 6.13
C TYR A 113 -9.90 4.83 5.09
N HIS A 114 -10.33 4.98 3.84
CA HIS A 114 -9.47 5.31 2.71
C HIS A 114 -9.88 6.62 2.04
N PRO A 115 -8.94 7.33 1.40
CA PRO A 115 -9.19 8.63 0.77
C PRO A 115 -10.05 8.55 -0.50
N TYR A 116 -10.31 7.35 -1.04
CA TYR A 116 -11.10 7.17 -2.27
C TYR A 116 -12.55 7.67 -2.14
N ARG A 117 -13.22 7.33 -1.03
CA ARG A 117 -14.61 7.72 -0.80
C ARG A 117 -14.78 9.24 -0.65
N PRO A 118 -14.01 9.94 0.22
CA PRO A 118 -14.10 11.40 0.31
C PRO A 118 -13.73 12.09 -1.02
N LEU A 119 -12.76 11.56 -1.77
CA LEU A 119 -12.40 12.11 -3.08
C LEU A 119 -13.59 12.17 -4.03
N VAL A 120 -14.38 11.09 -4.14
CA VAL A 120 -15.56 11.04 -5.01
C VAL A 120 -16.56 12.13 -4.63
N TYR A 121 -16.83 12.31 -3.33
CA TYR A 121 -17.73 13.37 -2.86
C TYR A 121 -17.20 14.78 -3.20
N TYR A 122 -15.92 15.05 -3.00
CA TYR A 122 -15.32 16.35 -3.32
C TYR A 122 -15.38 16.67 -4.82
N ILE A 123 -15.11 15.67 -5.65
CA ILE A 123 -15.12 15.87 -7.10
C ILE A 123 -16.54 16.06 -7.64
N GLN A 124 -17.52 15.37 -7.07
CA GLN A 124 -18.94 15.57 -7.37
C GLN A 124 -19.40 16.98 -7.01
N ASP A 125 -18.93 17.51 -5.87
CA ASP A 125 -19.22 18.87 -5.43
C ASP A 125 -18.60 19.94 -6.37
N ILE A 126 -17.39 19.69 -6.89
CA ILE A 126 -16.75 20.56 -7.89
C ILE A 126 -17.44 20.47 -9.27
N GLY A 127 -18.10 19.35 -9.57
CA GLY A 127 -18.76 19.11 -10.86
C GLY A 127 -17.81 18.81 -12.03
N GLN A 128 -16.59 18.32 -11.77
CA GLN A 128 -15.56 18.03 -12.81
C GLN A 128 -15.07 16.57 -12.80
N GLU A 129 -15.99 15.61 -12.62
CA GLU A 129 -15.68 14.20 -12.40
C GLU A 129 -14.81 13.56 -13.48
N GLU A 130 -15.17 13.70 -14.75
CA GLU A 130 -14.48 13.03 -15.86
C GLU A 130 -13.00 13.41 -15.99
N THR A 131 -12.63 14.62 -15.54
CA THR A 131 -11.26 15.14 -15.70
C THR A 131 -10.41 14.97 -14.46
N LEU A 132 -10.94 15.30 -13.28
CA LEU A 132 -10.18 15.29 -12.03
C LEU A 132 -10.07 13.89 -11.42
N LEU A 133 -11.12 13.07 -11.52
CA LEU A 133 -11.19 11.79 -10.81
C LEU A 133 -10.07 10.83 -11.19
N PRO A 134 -9.77 10.58 -12.50
CA PRO A 134 -8.74 9.61 -12.86
C PRO A 134 -7.34 10.03 -12.36
N MET A 135 -7.03 11.33 -12.45
CA MET A 135 -5.73 11.86 -12.01
C MET A 135 -5.61 11.84 -10.48
N ALA A 136 -6.61 12.35 -9.76
CA ALA A 136 -6.58 12.36 -8.31
C ALA A 136 -6.58 10.94 -7.72
N TRP A 137 -7.32 10.01 -8.32
CA TRP A 137 -7.32 8.60 -7.92
C TRP A 137 -5.94 7.95 -8.09
N LYS A 138 -5.26 8.24 -9.21
CA LYS A 138 -3.89 7.78 -9.44
C LYS A 138 -2.93 8.32 -8.37
N VAL A 139 -3.02 9.62 -8.07
CA VAL A 139 -2.19 10.25 -7.04
C VAL A 139 -2.45 9.64 -5.66
N ILE A 140 -3.70 9.31 -5.33
CA ILE A 140 -4.03 8.58 -4.10
C ILE A 140 -3.31 7.22 -4.06
N ASN A 141 -3.34 6.46 -5.15
CA ASN A 141 -2.63 5.17 -5.20
C ASN A 141 -1.12 5.36 -5.00
N ASP A 142 -0.56 6.44 -5.53
CA ASP A 142 0.85 6.78 -5.33
C ASP A 142 1.16 7.16 -3.89
N SER A 143 0.25 7.85 -3.20
CA SER A 143 0.39 8.21 -1.79
C SER A 143 0.57 7.01 -0.86
N LEU A 144 0.08 5.81 -1.23
CA LEU A 144 0.28 4.58 -0.46
C LEU A 144 1.75 4.13 -0.38
N ARG A 145 2.64 4.70 -1.20
CA ARG A 145 4.09 4.45 -1.14
C ARG A 145 4.79 5.28 -0.07
N THR A 146 4.15 6.34 0.44
CA THR A 146 4.62 7.15 1.57
C THR A 146 3.92 6.75 2.86
N ASP A 147 4.24 7.41 3.97
CA ASP A 147 3.65 7.11 5.28
C ASP A 147 2.43 7.99 5.61
N VAL A 148 1.95 8.78 4.65
CA VAL A 148 0.81 9.70 4.84
C VAL A 148 -0.45 8.98 5.34
N CYS A 149 -0.68 7.74 4.89
CA CYS A 149 -1.85 6.94 5.30
C CYS A 149 -1.83 6.52 6.78
N LEU A 150 -0.69 6.64 7.46
CA LEU A 150 -0.56 6.41 8.90
C LEU A 150 -0.59 7.71 9.72
N LEU A 151 -0.24 8.84 9.09
CA LEU A 151 -0.02 10.11 9.76
C LEU A 151 -1.24 11.04 9.68
N TYR A 152 -2.02 10.97 8.60
CA TYR A 152 -3.09 11.91 8.33
C TYR A 152 -4.45 11.23 8.12
N PRO A 153 -5.56 11.91 8.48
CA PRO A 153 -6.90 11.45 8.15
C PRO A 153 -7.14 11.31 6.64
N PRO A 154 -7.94 10.32 6.19
CA PRO A 154 -8.18 10.08 4.77
C PRO A 154 -8.79 11.23 3.99
N HIS A 155 -9.62 12.06 4.62
CA HIS A 155 -10.22 13.22 3.95
C HIS A 155 -9.18 14.30 3.61
N GLN A 156 -8.17 14.50 4.47
CA GLN A 156 -7.07 15.43 4.22
C GLN A 156 -6.16 14.91 3.10
N ILE A 157 -5.89 13.60 3.09
CA ILE A 157 -5.12 12.96 2.01
C ILE A 157 -5.85 13.14 0.67
N ALA A 158 -7.17 12.92 0.64
CA ALA A 158 -7.97 13.11 -0.56
C ALA A 158 -7.90 14.55 -1.10
N LEU A 159 -8.00 15.56 -0.22
CA LEU A 159 -7.87 16.97 -0.60
C LEU A 159 -6.48 17.30 -1.13
N ALA A 160 -5.42 16.79 -0.50
CA ALA A 160 -4.04 16.99 -0.98
C ALA A 160 -3.83 16.37 -2.37
N CYS A 161 -4.34 15.15 -2.59
CA CYS A 161 -4.26 14.49 -3.90
C CYS A 161 -5.09 15.21 -4.96
N LEU A 162 -6.27 15.72 -4.60
CA LEU A 162 -7.12 16.53 -5.47
C LEU A 162 -6.43 17.84 -5.85
N HIS A 163 -5.84 18.54 -4.88
CA HIS A 163 -5.09 19.77 -5.12
C HIS A 163 -3.94 19.53 -6.12
N MET A 164 -3.17 18.46 -5.95
CA MET A 164 -2.13 18.11 -6.92
C MET A 164 -2.69 17.78 -8.31
N ALA A 165 -3.81 17.06 -8.39
CA ALA A 165 -4.47 16.78 -9.67
C ALA A 165 -4.92 18.06 -10.38
N CYS A 166 -5.46 19.04 -9.65
CA CYS A 166 -5.81 20.35 -10.20
C CYS A 166 -4.57 21.06 -10.79
N VAL A 167 -3.45 21.05 -10.05
CA VAL A 167 -2.20 21.66 -10.53
C VAL A 167 -1.66 20.94 -11.79
N ILE A 168 -1.63 19.61 -11.78
CA ILE A 168 -1.15 18.80 -12.93
C ILE A 168 -1.99 19.04 -14.19
N LEU A 169 -3.31 19.18 -14.03
CA LEU A 169 -4.24 19.37 -15.13
C LEU A 169 -4.47 20.85 -15.50
N GLY A 170 -3.84 21.79 -14.77
CA GLY A 170 -4.02 23.22 -14.98
C GLY A 170 -5.44 23.72 -14.71
N ARG A 171 -6.17 23.08 -13.78
CA ARG A 171 -7.52 23.48 -13.37
C ARG A 171 -7.45 24.44 -12.19
N ASP A 172 -8.13 25.57 -12.30
CA ASP A 172 -8.25 26.52 -11.19
C ASP A 172 -9.43 26.15 -10.30
N CYS A 173 -9.14 25.56 -9.14
CA CYS A 173 -10.11 25.24 -8.10
C CYS A 173 -9.85 26.04 -6.81
N LYS A 174 -9.07 27.13 -6.88
CA LYS A 174 -8.62 27.88 -5.68
C LYS A 174 -9.78 28.40 -4.84
N GLN A 175 -10.84 28.90 -5.49
CA GLN A 175 -12.01 29.41 -4.79
C GLN A 175 -12.71 28.29 -4.00
N TRP A 176 -12.97 27.15 -4.63
CA TRP A 176 -13.58 25.99 -3.97
C TRP A 176 -12.74 25.53 -2.77
N PHE A 177 -11.41 25.47 -2.93
CA PHE A 177 -10.50 25.15 -1.82
C PHE A 177 -10.55 26.17 -0.68
N ALA A 178 -10.73 27.46 -0.97
CA ALA A 178 -10.82 28.51 0.04
C ALA A 178 -12.14 28.48 0.83
N GLU A 179 -13.19 27.91 0.27
CA GLU A 179 -14.50 27.74 0.93
C GLU A 179 -14.52 26.55 1.91
N LEU A 180 -13.53 25.66 1.85
CA LEU A 180 -13.41 24.52 2.75
C LEU A 180 -12.96 24.95 4.15
N ASN A 181 -13.67 24.48 5.17
CA ASN A 181 -13.25 24.60 6.57
C ASN A 181 -12.26 23.50 6.96
N VAL A 182 -11.07 23.52 6.37
CA VAL A 182 -9.99 22.54 6.59
C VAL A 182 -8.65 23.25 6.81
N ASP A 183 -7.81 22.66 7.65
CA ASP A 183 -6.44 23.14 7.88
C ASP A 183 -5.56 22.97 6.62
N MET A 184 -5.36 24.08 5.91
CA MET A 184 -4.55 24.13 4.69
C MET A 184 -3.06 23.85 4.93
N GLU A 185 -2.53 24.09 6.13
CA GLU A 185 -1.14 23.79 6.44
C GLU A 185 -0.89 22.29 6.36
N LYS A 186 -1.81 21.50 6.93
CA LYS A 186 -1.78 20.03 6.86
C LYS A 186 -1.92 19.52 5.42
N ILE A 187 -2.77 20.12 4.61
CA ILE A 187 -2.90 19.74 3.19
C ILE A 187 -1.57 19.97 2.46
N LEU A 188 -0.92 21.11 2.69
CA LEU A 188 0.38 21.42 2.08
C LEU A 188 1.50 20.50 2.59
N GLU A 189 1.50 20.11 3.87
CA GLU A 189 2.41 19.09 4.40
C GLU A 189 2.27 17.75 3.66
N ILE A 190 1.04 17.26 3.48
CA ILE A 190 0.77 16.02 2.74
C ILE A 190 1.22 16.15 1.29
N THR A 191 0.87 17.26 0.62
CA THR A 191 1.31 17.53 -0.77
C THR A 191 2.83 17.50 -0.88
N ARG A 192 3.57 18.13 0.03
CA ARG A 192 5.05 18.10 0.02
C ARG A 192 5.60 16.68 0.18
N GLN A 193 5.01 15.86 1.06
CA GLN A 193 5.44 14.46 1.21
C GLN A 193 5.22 13.65 -0.08
N ILE A 194 4.10 13.85 -0.77
CA ILE A 194 3.85 13.14 -2.04
C ILE A 194 4.74 13.68 -3.18
N LEU A 195 5.03 14.99 -3.20
CA LEU A 195 5.99 15.54 -4.16
C LEU A 195 7.41 14.99 -3.93
N SER A 196 7.84 14.92 -2.67
CA SER A 196 9.13 14.32 -2.31
C SER A 196 9.22 12.84 -2.74
N LEU A 197 8.11 12.10 -2.66
CA LEU A 197 8.04 10.75 -3.24
C LEU A 197 8.34 10.77 -4.75
N TYR A 198 7.72 11.65 -5.52
CA TYR A 198 7.94 11.70 -6.97
C TYR A 198 9.39 12.08 -7.34
N GLU A 199 10.01 12.97 -6.58
CA GLU A 199 11.44 13.30 -6.74
C GLU A 199 12.35 12.09 -6.46
N ALA A 200 12.12 11.40 -5.34
CA ALA A 200 12.85 10.20 -4.98
C ALA A 200 12.63 9.07 -6.00
N TRP A 201 11.40 8.90 -6.47
CA TRP A 201 11.05 7.85 -7.42
C TRP A 201 11.67 8.09 -8.80
N LYS A 202 11.86 9.35 -9.21
CA LYS A 202 12.59 9.68 -10.44
C LYS A 202 14.06 9.21 -10.41
N GLN A 203 14.68 9.19 -9.23
CA GLN A 203 16.08 8.81 -9.04
C GLN A 203 16.27 7.32 -8.75
N PHE A 204 15.23 6.66 -8.22
CA PHE A 204 15.29 5.28 -7.75
C PHE A 204 15.13 4.26 -8.89
N ASP A 205 16.19 3.49 -9.16
CA ASP A 205 16.14 2.35 -10.09
C ASP A 205 15.87 1.05 -9.32
N GLU A 206 14.58 0.70 -9.21
CA GLU A 206 14.12 -0.45 -8.45
C GLU A 206 14.86 -1.75 -8.82
N LYS A 207 15.15 -1.98 -10.11
CA LYS A 207 15.76 -3.23 -10.57
C LYS A 207 17.23 -3.35 -10.18
N LYS A 208 17.94 -2.24 -10.07
CA LYS A 208 19.37 -2.22 -9.71
C LYS A 208 19.60 -2.15 -8.21
N GLU A 209 18.78 -1.38 -7.51
CA GLU A 209 19.03 -1.07 -6.10
C GLU A 209 18.40 -2.09 -5.13
N VAL A 210 17.20 -2.59 -5.45
CA VAL A 210 16.47 -3.49 -4.54
C VAL A 210 17.23 -4.77 -4.20
N PRO A 211 17.92 -5.47 -5.13
CA PRO A 211 18.62 -6.71 -4.78
C PRO A 211 19.68 -6.50 -3.68
N ALA A 212 20.43 -5.39 -3.77
CA ALA A 212 21.42 -5.02 -2.77
C ALA A 212 20.77 -4.60 -1.44
N LEU A 213 19.62 -3.93 -1.49
CA LEU A 213 18.87 -3.54 -0.30
C LEU A 213 18.26 -4.76 0.41
N LEU A 214 17.66 -5.70 -0.33
CA LEU A 214 17.10 -6.94 0.23
C LEU A 214 18.18 -7.82 0.86
N ALA A 215 19.39 -7.84 0.31
CA ALA A 215 20.52 -8.55 0.92
C ALA A 215 20.91 -7.98 2.30
N LYS A 216 20.67 -6.69 2.54
CA LYS A 216 20.91 -6.02 3.83
C LYS A 216 19.75 -6.16 4.82
N VAL A 217 18.58 -6.64 4.37
CA VAL A 217 17.42 -6.84 5.26
C VAL A 217 17.78 -7.93 6.27
N PRO A 218 17.60 -7.68 7.58
CA PRO A 218 17.90 -8.69 8.59
C PRO A 218 16.95 -9.89 8.41
N LYS A 219 17.52 -11.08 8.22
CA LYS A 219 16.73 -12.30 8.03
C LYS A 219 16.21 -12.83 9.37
N PRO A 220 14.99 -13.41 9.42
CA PRO A 220 14.51 -14.10 10.61
C PRO A 220 15.46 -15.22 11.00
N LYS A 221 15.80 -15.34 12.30
CA LYS A 221 16.59 -16.46 12.82
C LYS A 221 15.72 -17.72 12.79
N THR A 222 16.11 -18.74 12.03
CA THR A 222 15.26 -19.92 11.80
C THR A 222 15.31 -20.99 12.89
N GLN A 223 16.09 -20.85 13.98
CA GLN A 223 16.02 -21.75 15.16
C GLN A 223 16.49 -21.06 16.44
N PRO A 224 15.96 -21.40 17.63
CA PRO A 224 16.66 -21.15 18.88
C PRO A 224 17.91 -22.04 18.91
N THR A 225 19.05 -21.48 19.31
CA THR A 225 20.25 -22.26 19.61
C THR A 225 19.85 -23.27 20.70
N ARG A 226 19.73 -24.56 20.35
CA ARG A 226 19.66 -25.63 21.35
C ARG A 226 21.01 -25.64 22.06
N GLN A 227 21.13 -24.85 23.12
CA GLN A 227 22.15 -25.06 24.14
C GLN A 227 21.62 -26.16 25.06
N LEU A 228 22.07 -27.39 24.81
CA LEU A 228 22.18 -28.46 25.79
C LEU A 228 23.58 -29.04 25.66
#